data_AF-A0A1H1JZ19-F1
#
_entry.id   AF-A0A1H1JZ19-F1
#
_cell.length_a   1.000
_cell.length_b   1.000
_cell.length_c   1.000
_cell.angle_alpha   90.00
_cell.angle_beta   90.00
_cell.angle_gamma   90.00
#
_symmetry.space_group_name_H-M   'P 1'
#
loop_
_entity.id
_entity.type
_entity.pdbx_description
1 polymer ?
#
loop_
_entity_poly.entity_id
_entity_poly.type
_entity_poly.pdbx_seq_one_letter_code
_entity_poly.pdbx_strand_id
1 'polypeptide(L)'
;MMGTTLMSLLAVVYDGRREVLTLLVKSKSMLTEECEMRPYLEERGITVVETDLGEQIQQFDDELPSHIVVPAVHKLATDVAKIFSEKIGTDPNESNIPKLAEAQRKATRPLILNADAGMTGCNFAVAETGGITVCTNEGTADLSANVPPLHIASIGIEKLIPKLEHLGVFIRMLSRNAIGSPITQYTSHFRGPRKDSEMHFVLVDNGRSERLGMNDFWYSLKCIRCGACMNTCPVYRRSSGLSYGGVYSGPIGAIINPTFNLKKYSRLPFASTMNGSCTSVCPVRINIHEQIYKWRQIVAEQHELPFVKQEAMKVAGQVLSHPALYRAAVKTAGTAVSVLPRAVLYNPLNAWGRHREMPDAPKETFRDWYLKRSSK
;
A
#
# COMPACT_ATOMS: atom_id res chain seq x y z
N MET A 1 17.15 9.56 -7.54
CA MET A 1 16.20 10.47 -8.20
C MET A 1 15.18 11.12 -7.24
N MET A 2 15.29 10.94 -5.91
CA MET A 2 14.39 11.57 -4.91
C MET A 2 14.61 13.09 -4.72
N GLY A 3 15.74 13.64 -5.17
CA GLY A 3 16.12 15.02 -4.89
C GLY A 3 15.26 16.11 -5.53
N THR A 4 14.70 15.89 -6.73
CA THR A 4 13.99 16.95 -7.48
C THR A 4 12.57 17.21 -6.98
N THR A 5 11.81 16.17 -6.61
CA THR A 5 10.45 16.33 -6.09
C THR A 5 10.44 17.05 -4.73
N LEU A 6 11.37 16.70 -3.85
CA LEU A 6 11.51 17.29 -2.52
C LEU A 6 12.06 18.73 -2.56
N MET A 7 12.93 19.05 -3.52
CA MET A 7 13.38 20.43 -3.76
C MET A 7 12.24 21.37 -4.19
N SER A 8 11.23 20.85 -4.89
CA SER A 8 10.06 21.65 -5.31
C SER A 8 9.16 22.00 -4.13
N LEU A 9 9.00 21.08 -3.17
CA LEU A 9 8.33 21.33 -1.90
C LEU A 9 9.06 22.37 -1.08
N LEU A 10 10.40 22.28 -0.99
CA LEU A 10 11.21 23.33 -0.36
C LEU A 10 11.11 24.66 -1.09
N ALA A 11 11.02 24.71 -2.42
CA ALA A 11 10.86 25.96 -3.14
C ALA A 11 9.57 26.70 -2.76
N VAL A 12 8.47 25.98 -2.49
CA VAL A 12 7.23 26.57 -1.94
C VAL A 12 7.43 27.05 -0.49
N VAL A 13 8.24 26.34 0.29
CA VAL A 13 8.53 26.65 1.70
C VAL A 13 9.57 27.78 1.86
N TYR A 14 10.43 28.00 0.86
CA TYR A 14 11.59 28.91 0.91
C TYR A 14 11.61 29.99 -0.19
N ASP A 15 10.50 30.27 -0.88
CA ASP A 15 10.42 31.36 -1.87
C ASP A 15 10.50 32.75 -1.22
N GLY A 16 11.69 33.11 -0.73
CA GLY A 16 12.29 34.44 -0.57
C GLY A 16 11.51 35.55 0.14
N ARG A 17 10.26 35.35 0.57
CA ARG A 17 9.32 36.42 0.94
C ARG A 17 8.56 36.17 2.25
N ARG A 18 8.66 35.00 2.89
CA ARG A 18 7.96 34.69 4.15
C ARG A 18 8.79 33.84 5.12
N GLU A 19 8.37 33.92 6.38
CA GLU A 19 8.98 33.38 7.60
C GLU A 19 9.45 31.92 7.47
N VAL A 20 10.46 31.56 8.27
CA VAL A 20 10.96 30.18 8.38
C VAL A 20 9.81 29.30 8.87
N LEU A 21 9.26 28.43 8.02
CA LEU A 21 8.27 27.43 8.46
C LEU A 21 8.92 26.54 9.52
N THR A 22 8.23 26.37 10.64
CA THR A 22 8.68 25.52 11.76
C THR A 22 7.72 24.37 12.02
N LEU A 23 6.42 24.56 11.75
CA LEU A 23 5.37 23.56 11.97
C LEU A 23 4.48 23.39 10.73
N LEU A 24 4.53 22.18 10.16
CA LEU A 24 3.68 21.73 9.07
C LEU A 24 2.70 20.67 9.60
N VAL A 25 1.40 20.96 9.58
CA VAL A 25 0.38 19.92 9.80
C VAL A 25 -0.05 19.31 8.47
N LYS A 26 -0.34 18.01 8.44
CA LYS A 26 -0.79 17.37 7.21
C LYS A 26 -1.92 16.38 7.42
N SER A 27 -2.78 16.27 6.42
CA SER A 27 -3.70 15.15 6.30
C SER A 27 -2.97 13.93 5.74
N LYS A 28 -3.62 12.76 5.82
CA LYS A 28 -3.14 11.55 5.16
C LYS A 28 -2.82 11.79 3.69
N SER A 29 -1.63 11.35 3.27
CA SER A 29 -1.24 11.31 1.86
C SER A 29 -0.19 10.22 1.61
N MET A 30 -0.57 9.15 0.91
CA MET A 30 0.39 8.13 0.48
C MET A 30 1.50 8.71 -0.41
N LEU A 31 1.24 9.85 -1.06
CA LEU A 31 2.20 10.55 -1.91
C LEU A 31 3.35 11.15 -1.10
N THR A 32 3.07 11.68 0.09
CA THR A 32 4.12 12.24 0.95
C THR A 32 4.97 11.14 1.56
N GLU A 33 4.34 10.00 1.89
CA GLU A 33 5.05 8.80 2.38
C GLU A 33 5.96 8.18 1.31
N GLU A 34 5.50 8.02 0.07
CA GLU A 34 6.35 7.48 -1.01
C GLU A 34 7.54 8.38 -1.37
N CYS A 35 7.46 9.67 -1.01
CA CYS A 35 8.54 10.63 -1.24
C CYS A 35 9.45 10.76 -0.01
N GLU A 36 9.21 10.04 1.07
CA GLU A 36 9.96 10.14 2.34
C GLU A 36 10.03 11.61 2.85
N MET A 37 8.92 12.33 2.68
CA MET A 37 8.88 13.78 2.90
C MET A 37 9.10 14.17 4.36
N ARG A 38 8.55 13.41 5.31
CA ARG A 38 8.68 13.72 6.74
C ARG A 38 10.15 13.70 7.20
N PRO A 39 10.91 12.60 7.07
CA PRO A 39 12.33 12.57 7.42
C PRO A 39 13.12 13.71 6.77
N TYR A 40 12.86 13.97 5.49
CA TYR A 40 13.55 15.01 4.74
C TYR A 40 13.32 16.44 5.31
N LEU A 41 12.10 16.75 5.74
CA LEU A 41 11.75 18.05 6.32
C LEU A 41 12.20 18.18 7.78
N GLU A 42 12.11 17.10 8.57
CA GLU A 42 12.53 17.07 9.98
C GLU A 42 14.04 17.30 10.12
N GLU A 43 14.86 16.73 9.23
CA GLU A 43 16.31 17.00 9.14
C GLU A 43 16.63 18.49 8.91
N ARG A 44 15.65 19.27 8.45
CA ARG A 44 15.78 20.71 8.14
C ARG A 44 15.08 21.60 9.18
N GLY A 45 14.68 21.03 10.32
CA GLY A 45 14.08 21.76 11.43
C GLY A 45 12.58 22.06 11.25
N ILE A 46 11.92 21.45 10.26
CA ILE A 46 10.47 21.58 10.08
C ILE A 46 9.80 20.40 10.76
N THR A 47 9.03 20.66 11.82
CA THR A 47 8.23 19.64 12.48
C THR A 47 7.02 19.31 11.61
N VAL A 48 6.85 18.04 11.25
CA VAL A 48 5.72 17.58 10.45
C VAL A 48 4.78 16.75 11.33
N VAL A 49 3.50 17.11 11.38
CA VAL A 49 2.52 16.42 12.23
C VAL A 49 1.38 15.87 11.41
N GLU A 50 1.13 14.57 11.52
CA GLU A 50 -0.06 13.93 10.99
C GLU A 50 -1.30 14.31 11.77
N THR A 51 -2.37 14.62 11.05
CA THR A 51 -3.68 15.01 11.63
C THR A 51 -4.74 13.92 11.49
N ASP A 52 -4.53 12.93 10.61
CA ASP A 52 -5.38 11.74 10.51
C ASP A 52 -5.10 10.78 11.69
N LEU A 53 -6.14 10.22 12.32
CA LEU A 53 -6.01 9.31 13.46
C LEU A 53 -5.10 8.12 13.16
N GLY A 54 -5.34 7.46 12.03
CA GLY A 54 -4.58 6.29 11.64
C GLY A 54 -3.12 6.63 11.34
N GLU A 55 -2.86 7.68 10.56
CA GLU A 55 -1.49 8.08 10.23
C GLU A 55 -0.74 8.64 11.45
N GLN A 56 -1.38 9.34 12.37
CA GLN A 56 -0.71 9.84 13.57
C GLN A 56 -0.27 8.70 14.50
N ILE A 57 -1.11 7.67 14.66
CA ILE A 57 -0.71 6.45 15.38
C ILE A 57 0.54 5.83 14.73
N GLN A 58 0.58 5.76 13.41
CA GLN A 58 1.72 5.22 12.67
C GLN A 58 2.97 6.10 12.78
N GLN A 59 2.80 7.42 12.75
CA GLN A 59 3.89 8.37 12.99
C GLN A 59 4.50 8.21 14.37
N PHE A 60 3.67 8.03 15.41
CA PHE A 60 4.13 7.83 16.78
C PHE A 60 4.96 6.56 16.97
N ASP A 61 4.61 5.50 16.25
CA ASP A 61 5.32 4.21 16.27
C ASP A 61 6.41 4.08 15.20
N ASP A 62 6.63 5.12 14.40
CA ASP A 62 7.54 5.11 13.25
C ASP A 62 7.30 3.92 12.29
N GLU A 63 6.03 3.60 12.07
CA GLU A 63 5.59 2.51 11.20
C GLU A 63 5.05 3.04 9.86
N LEU A 64 5.20 2.24 8.80
CA LEU A 64 4.54 2.48 7.53
C LEU A 64 3.02 2.21 7.62
N PRO A 65 2.19 2.82 6.76
CA PRO A 65 0.75 2.54 6.73
C PRO A 65 0.49 1.07 6.37
N SER A 66 -0.27 0.37 7.22
CA SER A 66 -0.64 -1.03 7.00
C SER A 66 -1.81 -1.18 6.02
N HIS A 67 -2.64 -0.14 5.87
CA HIS A 67 -3.72 -0.11 4.88
C HIS A 67 -3.90 1.29 4.28
N ILE A 68 -4.21 1.37 2.98
CA ILE A 68 -4.36 2.65 2.27
C ILE A 68 -5.52 3.50 2.83
N VAL A 69 -6.58 2.86 3.33
CA VAL A 69 -7.77 3.55 3.88
C VAL A 69 -7.73 3.68 5.40
N VAL A 70 -7.17 2.69 6.11
CA VAL A 70 -7.19 2.57 7.57
C VAL A 70 -5.78 2.23 8.07
N PRO A 71 -4.87 3.21 8.12
CA PRO A 71 -3.42 2.98 8.23
C PRO A 71 -3.01 2.06 9.38
N ALA A 72 -3.63 2.20 10.55
CA ALA A 72 -3.32 1.45 11.77
C ALA A 72 -4.24 0.21 12.00
N VAL A 73 -4.82 -0.37 10.95
CA VAL A 73 -5.79 -1.50 11.07
C VAL A 73 -5.24 -2.75 11.79
N HIS A 74 -3.92 -2.89 11.89
CA HIS A 74 -3.27 -3.99 12.59
C HIS A 74 -3.12 -3.77 14.09
N LYS A 75 -3.40 -2.57 14.61
CA LYS A 75 -3.26 -2.25 16.04
C LYS A 75 -4.59 -2.41 16.77
N LEU A 76 -4.55 -2.97 17.98
CA LEU A 76 -5.69 -3.03 18.88
C LEU A 76 -5.84 -1.70 19.64
N ALA A 77 -7.03 -1.44 20.18
CA ALA A 77 -7.25 -0.26 21.01
C ALA A 77 -6.33 -0.21 22.24
N THR A 78 -5.93 -1.37 22.77
CA THR A 78 -4.95 -1.48 23.86
C THR A 78 -3.53 -1.12 23.43
N ASP A 79 -3.18 -1.36 22.17
CA ASP A 79 -1.88 -0.95 21.64
C ASP A 79 -1.86 0.57 21.49
N VAL A 80 -2.92 1.14 20.92
CA VAL A 80 -3.10 2.60 20.80
C VAL A 80 -3.08 3.29 22.16
N ALA A 81 -3.70 2.72 23.20
CA ALA A 81 -3.69 3.30 24.54
C ALA A 81 -2.27 3.43 25.11
N LYS A 82 -1.40 2.44 24.89
CA LYS A 82 0.01 2.50 25.30
C LYS A 82 0.77 3.59 24.52
N ILE A 83 0.60 3.61 23.20
CA ILE A 83 1.24 4.62 22.34
C ILE A 83 0.82 6.04 22.76
N PHE A 84 -0.47 6.26 22.98
CA PHE A 84 -0.97 7.57 23.40
C PHE A 84 -0.51 7.94 24.81
N SER A 85 -0.39 6.97 25.72
CA SER A 85 0.18 7.23 27.04
C SER A 85 1.62 7.73 26.94
N GLU A 86 2.44 7.09 26.13
CA GLU A 86 3.84 7.45 25.93
C GLU A 86 4.04 8.78 25.20
N LYS A 87 3.21 9.06 24.19
CA LYS A 87 3.44 10.20 23.27
C LYS A 87 2.64 11.44 23.61
N ILE A 88 1.45 11.30 24.18
CA ILE A 88 0.54 12.41 24.49
C ILE A 88 0.02 12.40 25.95
N GLY A 89 0.55 11.52 26.80
CA GLY A 89 0.34 11.57 28.25
C GLY A 89 -1.03 11.08 28.74
N THR A 90 -1.69 10.18 28.01
CA THR A 90 -2.97 9.56 28.45
C THR A 90 -2.77 8.37 29.40
N ASP A 91 -3.86 7.84 29.97
CA ASP A 91 -3.83 6.59 30.76
C ASP A 91 -3.53 5.39 29.82
N PRO A 92 -2.49 4.57 30.08
CA PRO A 92 -2.13 3.43 29.25
C PRO A 92 -3.18 2.30 29.24
N ASN A 93 -4.12 2.30 30.19
CA ASN A 93 -5.18 1.30 30.29
C ASN A 93 -6.51 1.76 29.68
N GLU A 94 -6.60 3.01 29.23
CA GLU A 94 -7.83 3.57 28.63
C GLU A 94 -7.98 3.12 27.17
N SER A 95 -8.63 1.98 26.97
CA SER A 95 -8.87 1.38 25.65
C SER A 95 -10.23 1.72 25.05
N ASN A 96 -11.01 2.62 25.66
CA ASN A 96 -12.27 3.08 25.10
C ASN A 96 -12.04 3.93 23.84
N ILE A 97 -12.53 3.45 22.69
CA ILE A 97 -12.30 4.05 21.38
C ILE A 97 -12.73 5.54 21.32
N PRO A 98 -13.94 5.94 21.74
CA PRO A 98 -14.32 7.36 21.80
C PRO A 98 -13.38 8.24 22.63
N LYS A 99 -12.90 7.75 23.78
CA LYS A 99 -11.98 8.50 24.64
C LYS A 99 -10.59 8.63 24.02
N LEU A 100 -10.08 7.58 23.36
CA LEU A 100 -8.82 7.64 22.62
C LEU A 100 -8.89 8.68 21.49
N ALA A 101 -9.96 8.64 20.68
CA ALA A 101 -10.17 9.62 19.61
C ALA A 101 -10.27 11.06 20.17
N GLU A 102 -10.95 11.24 21.31
CA GLU A 102 -11.03 12.54 21.98
C GLU A 102 -9.67 13.02 22.50
N ALA A 103 -8.85 12.12 23.06
CA ALA A 103 -7.51 12.43 23.53
C ALA A 103 -6.62 12.93 22.39
N GLN A 104 -6.58 12.20 21.26
CA GLN A 104 -5.85 12.67 20.09
C GLN A 104 -6.37 14.02 19.60
N ARG A 105 -7.69 14.21 19.53
CA ARG A 105 -8.29 15.48 19.10
C ARG A 105 -7.80 16.64 19.96
N LYS A 106 -7.77 16.46 21.29
CA LYS A 106 -7.27 17.46 22.25
C LYS A 106 -5.78 17.75 22.07
N ALA A 107 -4.97 16.71 21.83
CA ALA A 107 -3.52 16.86 21.61
C ALA A 107 -3.19 17.54 20.27
N THR A 108 -3.94 17.22 19.21
CA THR A 108 -3.66 17.70 17.85
C THR A 108 -4.22 19.10 17.58
N ARG A 109 -5.32 19.50 18.23
CA ARG A 109 -5.98 20.78 17.98
C ARG A 109 -5.05 22.00 18.15
N PRO A 110 -4.27 22.13 19.24
CA PRO A 110 -3.34 23.25 19.39
C PRO A 110 -2.29 23.30 18.28
N LEU A 111 -1.82 22.15 17.79
CA LEU A 111 -0.84 22.08 16.70
C LEU A 111 -1.44 22.63 15.41
N ILE A 112 -2.67 22.25 15.07
CA ILE A 112 -3.39 22.78 13.91
C ILE A 112 -3.60 24.29 14.00
N LEU A 113 -3.96 24.82 15.18
CA LEU A 113 -4.22 26.25 15.37
C LEU A 113 -2.96 27.11 15.27
N ASN A 114 -1.79 26.55 15.58
CA ASN A 114 -0.51 27.25 15.58
C ASN A 114 0.39 26.86 14.39
N ALA A 115 -0.11 26.08 13.43
CA ALA A 115 0.69 25.64 12.29
C ALA A 115 0.92 26.77 11.29
N ASP A 116 2.16 26.86 10.80
CA ASP A 116 2.58 27.83 9.79
C ASP A 116 2.01 27.45 8.41
N ALA A 117 1.89 26.15 8.16
CA ALA A 117 1.35 25.61 6.93
C ALA A 117 0.56 24.32 7.19
N GLY A 118 -0.40 24.07 6.31
CA GLY A 118 -1.15 22.84 6.27
C GLY A 118 -1.05 22.17 4.91
N MET A 119 -0.95 20.84 4.89
CA MET A 119 -0.82 20.08 3.67
C MET A 119 -1.91 19.02 3.53
N THR A 120 -2.41 18.86 2.31
CA THR A 120 -3.31 17.77 1.95
C THR A 120 -2.75 16.94 0.81
N GLY A 121 -3.25 15.70 0.72
CA GLY A 121 -3.18 14.94 -0.53
C GLY A 121 -4.24 15.39 -1.53
N CYS A 122 -4.46 14.54 -2.53
CA CYS A 122 -5.50 14.71 -3.54
C CYS A 122 -6.07 13.35 -3.95
N ASN A 123 -7.39 13.20 -3.89
CA ASN A 123 -8.07 12.03 -4.45
C ASN A 123 -8.31 12.23 -5.95
N PHE A 124 -8.80 13.41 -6.34
CA PHE A 124 -9.09 13.77 -7.72
C PHE A 124 -8.75 15.24 -7.97
N ALA A 125 -8.04 15.53 -9.05
CA ALA A 125 -7.78 16.88 -9.55
C ALA A 125 -8.61 17.10 -10.82
N VAL A 126 -9.44 18.12 -10.86
CA VAL A 126 -10.38 18.38 -11.97
C VAL A 126 -9.75 19.40 -12.92
N ALA A 127 -9.35 18.95 -14.11
CA ALA A 127 -8.66 19.79 -15.09
C ALA A 127 -9.52 20.99 -15.55
N GLU A 128 -10.81 20.77 -15.83
CA GLU A 128 -11.77 21.81 -16.23
C GLU A 128 -11.82 22.99 -15.25
N THR A 129 -11.69 22.74 -13.94
CA THR A 129 -11.89 23.76 -12.92
C THR A 129 -10.61 24.20 -12.20
N GLY A 130 -9.47 23.55 -12.49
CA GLY A 130 -8.20 23.76 -11.77
C GLY A 130 -8.26 23.46 -10.27
N GLY A 131 -9.22 22.65 -9.83
CA GLY A 131 -9.48 22.37 -8.41
C GLY A 131 -9.16 20.94 -8.02
N ILE A 132 -9.05 20.68 -6.72
CA ILE A 132 -8.88 19.33 -6.17
C ILE A 132 -10.04 18.93 -5.28
N THR A 133 -10.22 17.63 -5.14
CA THR A 133 -11.13 17.01 -4.19
C THR A 133 -10.36 16.10 -3.25
N VAL A 134 -10.61 16.30 -1.96
CA VAL A 134 -10.10 15.46 -0.88
C VAL A 134 -11.29 14.75 -0.25
N CYS A 135 -11.22 13.43 -0.19
CA CYS A 135 -12.25 12.57 0.39
C CYS A 135 -11.72 12.03 1.71
N THR A 136 -12.41 12.32 2.81
CA THR A 136 -12.01 11.90 4.15
C THR A 136 -13.22 11.54 4.99
N ASN A 137 -13.01 10.67 5.99
CA ASN A 137 -14.01 10.38 7.01
C ASN A 137 -13.74 11.14 8.31
N GLU A 138 -12.65 11.91 8.35
CA GLU A 138 -12.23 12.77 9.44
C GLU A 138 -12.09 14.20 8.92
N GLY A 139 -12.67 15.18 9.61
CA GLY A 139 -12.65 16.59 9.18
C GLY A 139 -11.27 17.27 9.31
N THR A 140 -10.20 16.52 9.53
CA THR A 140 -8.84 17.00 9.79
C THR A 140 -8.15 17.51 8.52
N ALA A 141 -8.52 17.00 7.34
CA ALA A 141 -8.06 17.55 6.08
C ALA A 141 -8.58 18.98 5.86
N ASP A 142 -9.85 19.24 6.15
CA ASP A 142 -10.44 20.58 6.10
C ASP A 142 -9.77 21.54 7.08
N LEU A 143 -9.46 21.06 8.29
CA LEU A 143 -8.72 21.86 9.27
C LEU A 143 -7.30 22.16 8.79
N SER A 144 -6.59 21.18 8.23
CA SER A 144 -5.25 21.37 7.66
C SER A 144 -5.28 22.35 6.50
N ALA A 145 -6.31 22.32 5.65
CA ALA A 145 -6.40 23.22 4.50
C ALA A 145 -6.87 24.65 4.87
N ASN A 146 -7.74 24.79 5.88
CA ASN A 146 -8.44 26.05 6.14
C ASN A 146 -8.05 26.76 7.43
N VAL A 147 -7.23 26.19 8.32
CA VAL A 147 -6.78 26.88 9.53
C VAL A 147 -5.46 27.62 9.28
N PRO A 148 -4.39 26.96 8.80
CA PRO A 148 -3.11 27.63 8.55
C PRO A 148 -3.23 28.71 7.47
N PRO A 149 -2.33 29.72 7.46
CA PRO A 149 -2.30 30.76 6.45
C PRO A 149 -1.84 30.26 5.07
N LEU A 150 -1.18 29.09 5.02
CA LEU A 150 -0.67 28.45 3.81
C LEU A 150 -1.24 27.03 3.66
N HIS A 151 -1.88 26.74 2.52
CA HIS A 151 -2.31 25.40 2.14
C HIS A 151 -1.47 24.84 1.00
N ILE A 152 -0.83 23.69 1.20
CA ILE A 152 -0.08 22.97 0.16
C ILE A 152 -0.85 21.72 -0.24
N ALA A 153 -1.17 21.57 -1.51
CA ALA A 153 -1.81 20.40 -2.07
C ALA A 153 -0.79 19.55 -2.84
N SER A 154 -0.50 18.35 -2.33
CA SER A 154 0.35 17.36 -3.01
C SER A 154 -0.50 16.48 -3.95
N ILE A 155 -0.17 16.50 -5.24
CA ILE A 155 -0.97 15.85 -6.29
C ILE A 155 -0.08 14.98 -7.16
N GLY A 156 -0.34 13.68 -7.19
CA GLY A 156 0.25 12.82 -8.20
C GLY A 156 -0.36 13.13 -9.57
N ILE A 157 0.45 13.21 -10.62
CA ILE A 157 -0.05 13.56 -11.97
C ILE A 157 -1.10 12.58 -12.52
N GLU A 158 -1.22 11.37 -11.93
CA GLU A 158 -2.23 10.37 -12.25
C GLU A 158 -3.61 10.66 -11.67
N LYS A 159 -3.74 11.67 -10.80
CA LYS A 159 -5.02 12.03 -10.13
C LYS A 159 -5.94 12.90 -10.95
N LEU A 160 -5.52 13.30 -12.14
CA LEU A 160 -6.27 14.19 -13.02
C LEU A 160 -7.50 13.49 -13.61
N ILE A 161 -8.65 14.14 -13.50
CA ILE A 161 -9.87 13.82 -14.24
C ILE A 161 -10.26 15.01 -15.12
N PRO A 162 -10.83 14.79 -16.33
CA PRO A 162 -11.04 15.89 -17.27
C PRO A 162 -12.05 16.94 -16.82
N LYS A 163 -13.22 16.50 -16.33
CA LYS A 163 -14.40 17.34 -16.12
C LYS A 163 -15.01 17.15 -14.75
N LEU A 164 -15.71 18.19 -14.28
CA LEU A 164 -16.38 18.16 -12.97
C LEU A 164 -17.50 17.11 -12.92
N GLU A 165 -18.22 16.91 -14.02
CA GLU A 165 -19.33 15.94 -14.12
C GLU A 165 -18.90 14.49 -13.83
N HIS A 166 -17.63 14.14 -14.08
CA HIS A 166 -17.10 12.80 -13.82
C HIS A 166 -16.91 12.52 -12.33
N LEU A 167 -16.76 13.57 -11.51
CA LEU A 167 -16.33 13.47 -10.13
C LEU A 167 -17.32 12.68 -9.26
N GLY A 168 -18.63 12.85 -9.49
CA GLY A 168 -19.66 12.10 -8.78
C GLY A 168 -19.55 10.58 -8.96
N VAL A 169 -19.14 10.13 -10.16
CA VAL A 169 -18.91 8.70 -10.44
C VAL A 169 -17.69 8.20 -9.67
N PHE A 170 -16.59 8.96 -9.70
CA PHE A 170 -15.35 8.59 -9.04
C PHE A 170 -15.45 8.59 -7.50
N ILE A 171 -16.11 9.58 -6.90
CA ILE A 171 -16.38 9.62 -5.45
C ILE A 171 -17.22 8.41 -5.04
N ARG A 172 -18.30 8.13 -5.77
CA ARG A 172 -19.19 6.99 -5.48
C ARG A 172 -18.44 5.66 -5.60
N MET A 173 -17.60 5.50 -6.63
CA MET A 173 -16.77 4.30 -6.79
C MET A 173 -15.77 4.17 -5.65
N LEU A 174 -15.08 5.25 -5.28
CA LEU A 174 -14.11 5.27 -4.17
C LEU A 174 -14.76 4.80 -2.88
N SER A 175 -15.84 5.47 -2.46
CA SER A 175 -16.46 5.25 -1.15
C SER A 175 -17.02 3.84 -0.99
N ARG A 176 -17.76 3.37 -1.99
CA ARG A 176 -18.40 2.04 -1.97
C ARG A 176 -17.39 0.91 -1.94
N ASN A 177 -16.30 1.06 -2.68
CA ASN A 177 -15.26 0.03 -2.76
C ASN A 177 -14.29 0.07 -1.56
N ALA A 178 -14.17 1.22 -0.88
CA ALA A 178 -13.34 1.36 0.29
C ALA A 178 -14.00 0.80 1.55
N ILE A 179 -15.17 1.34 1.91
CA ILE A 179 -15.83 1.06 3.19
C ILE A 179 -17.32 0.70 3.04
N GLY A 180 -17.80 0.54 1.81
CA GLY A 180 -19.21 0.20 1.55
C GLY A 180 -20.20 1.36 1.75
N SER A 181 -19.73 2.57 2.09
CA SER A 181 -20.60 3.72 2.29
C SER A 181 -21.04 4.35 0.96
N PRO A 182 -22.21 5.01 0.89
CA PRO A 182 -22.65 5.72 -0.30
C PRO A 182 -21.71 6.86 -0.74
N ILE A 183 -21.13 7.56 0.23
CA ILE A 183 -20.19 8.69 0.09
C ILE A 183 -19.30 8.79 1.36
N THR A 184 -18.17 9.49 1.28
CA THR A 184 -17.33 9.80 2.45
C THR A 184 -17.99 10.87 3.32
N GLN A 185 -17.65 10.91 4.62
CA GLN A 185 -18.26 11.89 5.54
C GLN A 185 -17.96 13.33 5.14
N TYR A 186 -16.75 13.58 4.62
CA TYR A 186 -16.35 14.85 4.05
C TYR A 186 -15.83 14.60 2.63
N THR A 187 -16.32 15.44 1.70
CA THR A 187 -15.85 15.50 0.31
C THR A 187 -15.62 16.97 0.01
N SER A 188 -14.38 17.40 0.21
CA SER A 188 -14.04 18.83 0.20
C SER A 188 -13.40 19.21 -1.12
N HIS A 189 -13.87 20.31 -1.70
CA HIS A 189 -13.42 20.80 -3.00
C HIS A 189 -12.65 22.10 -2.80
N PHE A 190 -11.36 22.09 -3.11
CA PHE A 190 -10.48 23.25 -2.99
C PHE A 190 -10.16 23.78 -4.39
N ARG A 191 -10.50 25.04 -4.64
CA ARG A 191 -10.27 25.71 -5.93
C ARG A 191 -9.33 26.91 -5.84
N GLY A 192 -9.07 27.41 -4.65
CA GLY A 192 -8.23 28.57 -4.42
C GLY A 192 -8.09 28.87 -2.93
N PRO A 193 -7.19 29.78 -2.57
CA PRO A 193 -6.95 30.16 -1.19
C PRO A 193 -8.16 30.89 -0.59
N ARG A 194 -8.21 30.92 0.74
CA ARG A 194 -9.10 31.83 1.47
C ARG A 194 -8.56 33.26 1.32
N LYS A 195 -9.40 34.24 1.69
CA LYS A 195 -8.95 35.62 1.78
C LYS A 195 -7.75 35.71 2.74
N ASP A 196 -6.73 36.46 2.35
CA ASP A 196 -5.51 36.70 3.13
C ASP A 196 -4.68 35.42 3.40
N SER A 197 -4.88 34.36 2.60
CA SER A 197 -4.14 33.10 2.69
C SER A 197 -3.51 32.73 1.33
N GLU A 198 -2.63 31.74 1.33
CA GLU A 198 -1.98 31.20 0.13
C GLU A 198 -2.33 29.73 -0.09
N MET A 199 -2.36 29.30 -1.36
CA MET A 199 -2.59 27.92 -1.73
C MET A 199 -1.65 27.53 -2.87
N HIS A 200 -0.89 26.45 -2.69
CA HIS A 200 0.07 25.94 -3.66
C HIS A 200 -0.28 24.53 -4.11
N PHE A 201 -0.21 24.28 -5.41
CA PHE A 201 -0.35 22.96 -5.99
C PHE A 201 1.03 22.41 -6.36
N VAL A 202 1.38 21.25 -5.79
CA VAL A 202 2.62 20.53 -6.13
C VAL A 202 2.24 19.30 -6.95
N LEU A 203 2.49 19.36 -8.25
CA LEU A 203 2.32 18.22 -9.15
C LEU A 203 3.56 17.32 -9.07
N VAL A 204 3.34 16.06 -8.73
CA VAL A 204 4.40 15.09 -8.46
C VAL A 204 4.39 14.00 -9.52
N ASP A 205 5.50 13.86 -10.23
CA ASP A 205 5.76 12.74 -11.12
C ASP A 205 6.23 11.51 -10.34
N ASN A 206 7.40 11.58 -9.70
CA ASN A 206 8.01 10.47 -8.93
C ASN A 206 7.90 9.11 -9.66
N GLY A 207 8.26 9.06 -10.94
CA GLY A 207 8.24 7.85 -11.78
C GLY A 207 6.90 7.54 -12.46
N ARG A 208 5.91 8.42 -12.35
CA ARG A 208 4.59 8.24 -12.99
C ARG A 208 4.68 8.36 -14.50
N SER A 209 5.44 9.31 -15.05
CA SER A 209 5.63 9.43 -16.50
C SER A 209 6.34 8.22 -17.09
N GLU A 210 7.35 7.69 -16.40
CA GLU A 210 8.01 6.44 -16.81
C GLU A 210 7.02 5.28 -16.82
N ARG A 211 6.24 5.11 -15.73
CA ARG A 211 5.22 4.06 -15.64
C ARG A 211 4.11 4.22 -16.68
N LEU A 212 3.77 5.46 -17.05
CA LEU A 212 2.81 5.74 -18.12
C LEU A 212 3.32 5.24 -19.47
N GLY A 213 4.63 5.30 -19.73
CA GLY A 213 5.28 4.73 -20.91
C GLY A 213 5.43 3.21 -20.89
N MET A 214 5.17 2.54 -19.76
CA MET A 214 5.25 1.08 -19.66
C MET A 214 3.93 0.44 -20.09
N ASN A 215 3.90 -0.14 -21.30
CA ASN A 215 2.71 -0.79 -21.88
C ASN A 215 2.06 -1.82 -20.94
N ASP A 216 2.87 -2.59 -20.21
CA ASP A 216 2.37 -3.60 -19.27
C ASP A 216 1.87 -3.02 -17.95
N PHE A 217 2.31 -1.83 -17.53
CA PHE A 217 2.15 -1.34 -16.14
C PHE A 217 1.36 -0.04 -16.00
N TRP A 218 1.13 0.71 -17.08
CA TRP A 218 0.48 2.02 -17.00
C TRP A 218 -0.94 1.96 -16.43
N TYR A 219 -1.66 0.83 -16.59
CA TYR A 219 -3.00 0.65 -16.02
C TYR A 219 -3.01 0.85 -14.50
N SER A 220 -1.90 0.59 -13.80
CA SER A 220 -1.80 0.83 -12.35
C SER A 220 -2.01 2.30 -11.96
N LEU A 221 -1.75 3.25 -12.88
CA LEU A 221 -1.96 4.68 -12.67
C LEU A 221 -3.45 5.06 -12.55
N LYS A 222 -4.37 4.20 -13.00
CA LYS A 222 -5.83 4.40 -12.80
C LYS A 222 -6.26 4.29 -11.34
N CYS A 223 -5.36 3.90 -10.43
CA CYS A 223 -5.70 3.59 -9.05
C CYS A 223 -6.26 4.80 -8.28
N ILE A 224 -7.52 4.69 -7.88
CA ILE A 224 -8.21 5.66 -7.03
C ILE A 224 -7.98 5.42 -5.53
N ARG A 225 -7.08 4.50 -5.17
CA ARG A 225 -6.68 4.22 -3.77
C ARG A 225 -7.84 3.77 -2.86
N CYS A 226 -8.80 3.04 -3.40
CA CYS A 226 -9.95 2.54 -2.62
C CYS A 226 -9.65 1.34 -1.72
N GLY A 227 -8.55 0.60 -1.91
CA GLY A 227 -8.22 -0.57 -1.08
C GLY A 227 -9.01 -1.86 -1.38
N ALA A 228 -9.98 -1.87 -2.30
CA ALA A 228 -10.77 -3.08 -2.62
C ALA A 228 -9.91 -4.31 -2.96
N CYS A 229 -8.81 -4.11 -3.68
CA CYS A 229 -7.88 -5.20 -4.01
C CYS A 229 -7.23 -5.81 -2.76
N MET A 230 -7.01 -5.02 -1.71
CA MET A 230 -6.42 -5.46 -0.43
C MET A 230 -7.46 -6.29 0.35
N ASN A 231 -8.69 -5.79 0.42
CA ASN A 231 -9.80 -6.43 1.15
C ASN A 231 -10.14 -7.84 0.62
N THR A 232 -10.00 -8.07 -0.69
CA THR A 232 -10.24 -9.40 -1.28
C THR A 232 -9.00 -10.32 -1.23
N CYS A 233 -7.81 -9.77 -1.04
CA CYS A 233 -6.56 -10.51 -1.18
C CYS A 233 -6.35 -11.47 0.00
N PRO A 234 -6.24 -12.80 -0.24
CA PRO A 234 -6.03 -13.76 0.84
C PRO A 234 -4.65 -13.59 1.51
N VAL A 235 -3.65 -13.11 0.77
CA VAL A 235 -2.30 -12.87 1.29
C VAL A 235 -2.32 -11.68 2.24
N TYR A 236 -2.81 -10.52 1.77
CA TYR A 236 -2.91 -9.30 2.60
C TYR A 236 -3.71 -9.55 3.88
N ARG A 237 -4.86 -10.23 3.80
CA ARG A 237 -5.70 -10.55 4.98
C ARG A 237 -5.01 -11.41 6.04
N ARG A 238 -3.89 -12.07 5.71
CA ARG A 238 -3.12 -12.90 6.64
C ARG A 238 -1.80 -12.24 7.04
N SER A 239 -1.15 -11.51 6.14
CA SER A 239 0.16 -10.89 6.39
C SER A 239 0.08 -9.43 6.84
N SER A 240 -1.08 -8.79 6.70
CA SER A 240 -1.23 -7.33 6.84
C SER A 240 -0.34 -6.54 5.86
N GLY A 241 -0.29 -5.21 6.00
CA GLY A 241 0.43 -4.33 5.07
C GLY A 241 1.93 -4.23 5.32
N LEU A 242 2.36 -4.22 6.59
CA LEU A 242 3.77 -4.05 6.96
C LEU A 242 4.69 -5.09 6.32
N SER A 243 4.21 -6.33 6.14
CA SER A 243 4.93 -7.43 5.49
C SER A 243 5.36 -7.15 4.04
N TYR A 244 4.80 -6.11 3.40
CA TYR A 244 5.17 -5.72 2.03
C TYR A 244 6.44 -4.86 1.97
N GLY A 245 6.90 -4.29 3.10
CA GLY A 245 8.16 -3.53 3.19
C GLY A 245 8.20 -2.23 2.37
N GLY A 246 7.04 -1.64 2.08
CA GLY A 246 6.92 -0.40 1.33
C GLY A 246 5.60 0.30 1.59
N VAL A 247 5.53 1.58 1.20
CA VAL A 247 4.36 2.46 1.40
C VAL A 247 3.08 1.87 0.80
N TYR A 248 3.18 1.28 -0.39
CA TYR A 248 2.04 0.59 -1.01
C TYR A 248 2.00 -0.88 -0.61
N SER A 249 0.88 -1.31 -0.05
CA SER A 249 0.66 -2.70 0.36
C SER A 249 -0.45 -3.38 -0.46
N GLY A 250 -0.60 -4.70 -0.26
CA GLY A 250 -1.56 -5.52 -0.98
C GLY A 250 -1.25 -5.68 -2.48
N PRO A 251 -2.22 -6.13 -3.29
CA PRO A 251 -1.98 -6.41 -4.70
C PRO A 251 -1.52 -5.20 -5.52
N ILE A 252 -2.00 -3.99 -5.20
CA ILE A 252 -1.51 -2.78 -5.87
C ILE A 252 -0.05 -2.46 -5.51
N GLY A 253 0.35 -2.70 -4.26
CA GLY A 253 1.75 -2.56 -3.82
C GLY A 253 2.69 -3.52 -4.54
N ALA A 254 2.24 -4.75 -4.81
CA ALA A 254 3.02 -5.73 -5.59
C ALA A 254 3.26 -5.33 -7.06
N ILE A 255 2.58 -4.29 -7.55
CA ILE A 255 2.77 -3.72 -8.89
C ILE A 255 3.58 -2.43 -8.82
N ILE A 256 3.25 -1.55 -7.87
CA ILE A 256 3.85 -0.22 -7.78
C ILE A 256 5.27 -0.29 -7.20
N ASN A 257 5.49 -1.03 -6.11
CA ASN A 257 6.79 -1.03 -5.44
C ASN A 257 7.96 -1.47 -6.34
N PRO A 258 7.83 -2.50 -7.19
CA PRO A 258 8.91 -2.89 -8.12
C PRO A 258 9.36 -1.79 -9.08
N THR A 259 8.50 -0.84 -9.45
CA THR A 259 8.91 0.30 -10.29
C THR A 259 9.78 1.33 -9.56
N PHE A 260 9.72 1.38 -8.22
CA PHE A 260 10.62 2.24 -7.44
C PHE A 260 11.96 1.54 -7.17
N ASN A 261 11.92 0.24 -6.87
CA ASN A 261 13.12 -0.54 -6.62
C ASN A 261 12.87 -2.04 -6.88
N LEU A 262 13.18 -2.51 -8.09
CA LEU A 262 12.92 -3.88 -8.48
C LEU A 262 13.62 -4.89 -7.57
N LYS A 263 14.89 -4.66 -7.24
CA LYS A 263 15.70 -5.57 -6.42
C LYS A 263 15.13 -5.76 -5.03
N LYS A 264 14.81 -4.66 -4.33
CA LYS A 264 14.19 -4.66 -2.99
C LYS A 264 12.86 -5.39 -2.99
N TYR A 265 12.06 -5.22 -4.04
CA TYR A 265 10.69 -5.72 -4.11
C TYR A 265 10.49 -6.96 -4.99
N SER A 266 11.57 -7.58 -5.47
CA SER A 266 11.60 -8.73 -6.38
C SER A 266 10.79 -9.93 -5.88
N ARG A 267 10.65 -10.08 -4.56
CA ARG A 267 9.91 -11.18 -3.93
C ARG A 267 8.39 -10.95 -3.88
N LEU A 268 7.92 -9.70 -3.88
CA LEU A 268 6.50 -9.38 -3.71
C LEU A 268 5.61 -10.01 -4.79
N PRO A 269 5.94 -9.97 -6.09
CA PRO A 269 5.12 -10.60 -7.12
C PRO A 269 4.91 -12.10 -6.89
N PHE A 270 5.89 -12.79 -6.30
CA PHE A 270 5.84 -14.22 -6.02
C PHE A 270 5.02 -14.59 -4.78
N ALA A 271 4.67 -13.62 -3.93
CA ALA A 271 3.79 -13.85 -2.78
C ALA A 271 2.31 -14.03 -3.18
N SER A 272 1.91 -13.51 -4.35
CA SER A 272 0.55 -13.64 -4.86
C SER A 272 0.15 -15.09 -5.15
N THR A 273 -1.09 -15.47 -4.79
CA THR A 273 -1.69 -16.76 -5.16
C THR A 273 -2.19 -16.81 -6.60
N MET A 274 -2.11 -15.70 -7.34
CA MET A 274 -2.55 -15.57 -8.74
C MET A 274 -4.05 -15.89 -8.96
N ASN A 275 -4.89 -15.74 -7.94
CA ASN A 275 -6.32 -16.07 -8.03
C ASN A 275 -7.18 -15.06 -8.83
N GLY A 276 -6.61 -13.95 -9.29
CA GLY A 276 -7.32 -12.93 -10.09
C GLY A 276 -8.34 -12.07 -9.34
N SER A 277 -8.66 -12.36 -8.07
CA SER A 277 -9.76 -11.70 -7.33
C SER A 277 -9.60 -10.18 -7.27
N CYS A 278 -8.38 -9.69 -7.08
CA CYS A 278 -8.05 -8.26 -7.05
C CYS A 278 -8.41 -7.53 -8.35
N THR A 279 -8.31 -8.21 -9.50
CA THR A 279 -8.66 -7.64 -10.81
C THR A 279 -10.17 -7.62 -10.98
N SER A 280 -10.85 -8.70 -10.60
CA SER A 280 -12.31 -8.81 -10.67
C SER A 280 -13.04 -7.75 -9.86
N VAL A 281 -12.49 -7.34 -8.71
CA VAL A 281 -13.12 -6.32 -7.83
C VAL A 281 -12.66 -4.89 -8.11
N CYS A 282 -11.70 -4.65 -9.02
CA CYS A 282 -11.15 -3.31 -9.21
C CYS A 282 -12.17 -2.40 -9.93
N PRO A 283 -12.68 -1.32 -9.31
CA PRO A 283 -13.72 -0.49 -9.90
C PRO A 283 -13.25 0.30 -11.14
N VAL A 284 -11.93 0.48 -11.26
CA VAL A 284 -11.26 1.21 -12.34
C VAL A 284 -10.52 0.30 -13.31
N ARG A 285 -10.86 -1.00 -13.30
CA ARG A 285 -10.42 -2.02 -14.27
C ARG A 285 -8.90 -2.10 -14.45
N ILE A 286 -8.15 -2.06 -13.35
CA ILE A 286 -6.72 -2.38 -13.36
C ILE A 286 -6.58 -3.88 -13.48
N ASN A 287 -5.81 -4.34 -14.46
CA ASN A 287 -5.47 -5.75 -14.67
C ASN A 287 -4.38 -6.22 -13.68
N ILE A 288 -4.65 -6.09 -12.38
CA ILE A 288 -3.68 -6.25 -11.30
C ILE A 288 -2.93 -7.60 -11.38
N HIS A 289 -3.66 -8.70 -11.53
CA HIS A 289 -3.04 -10.03 -11.52
C HIS A 289 -2.11 -10.26 -12.72
N GLU A 290 -2.46 -9.74 -13.90
CA GLU A 290 -1.61 -9.81 -15.10
C GLU A 290 -0.32 -9.00 -14.91
N GLN A 291 -0.40 -7.80 -14.33
CA GLN A 291 0.77 -6.98 -14.03
C GLN A 291 1.69 -7.66 -13.00
N ILE A 292 1.12 -8.27 -11.95
CA ILE A 292 1.90 -9.08 -10.99
C ILE A 292 2.57 -10.25 -11.72
N TYR A 293 1.88 -10.91 -12.65
CA TYR A 293 2.46 -11.99 -13.46
C TYR A 293 3.62 -11.47 -14.32
N LYS A 294 3.46 -10.32 -14.98
CA LYS A 294 4.51 -9.70 -15.78
C LYS A 294 5.74 -9.37 -14.95
N TRP A 295 5.57 -8.87 -13.72
CA TRP A 295 6.69 -8.66 -12.81
C TRP A 295 7.45 -9.94 -12.48
N ARG A 296 6.78 -11.10 -12.37
CA ARG A 296 7.49 -12.38 -12.18
C ARG A 296 8.40 -12.72 -13.35
N GLN A 297 7.97 -12.40 -14.57
CA GLN A 297 8.77 -12.61 -15.78
C GLN A 297 9.99 -11.68 -15.78
N ILE A 298 9.78 -10.38 -15.56
CA ILE A 298 10.87 -9.39 -15.52
C ILE A 298 11.89 -9.71 -14.42
N VAL A 299 11.43 -10.05 -13.21
CA VAL A 299 12.32 -10.44 -12.10
C VAL A 299 13.13 -11.69 -12.43
N ALA A 300 12.55 -12.65 -13.16
CA ALA A 300 13.27 -13.84 -13.60
C ALA A 300 14.31 -13.52 -14.70
N GLU A 301 13.93 -12.71 -15.68
CA GLU A 301 14.77 -12.29 -16.81
C GLU A 301 15.95 -11.42 -16.35
N GLN A 302 15.75 -10.55 -15.36
CA GLN A 302 16.80 -9.68 -14.82
C GLN A 302 17.68 -10.35 -13.75
N HIS A 303 17.59 -11.67 -13.58
CA HIS A 303 18.37 -12.45 -12.62
C HIS A 303 18.24 -11.99 -11.15
N GLU A 304 17.10 -11.40 -10.80
CA GLU A 304 16.76 -10.99 -9.42
C GLU A 304 16.19 -12.18 -8.60
N LEU A 305 16.43 -13.41 -9.06
CA LEU A 305 16.12 -14.66 -8.36
C LEU A 305 17.41 -15.46 -8.14
N PRO A 306 17.58 -16.16 -7.00
CA PRO A 306 18.73 -17.04 -6.78
C PRO A 306 18.85 -18.11 -7.87
N PHE A 307 20.07 -18.34 -8.38
CA PHE A 307 20.35 -19.30 -9.46
C PHE A 307 19.75 -20.70 -9.20
N VAL A 308 19.96 -21.23 -7.98
CA VAL A 308 19.41 -22.53 -7.56
C VAL A 308 17.89 -22.58 -7.71
N LYS A 309 17.19 -21.49 -7.38
CA LYS A 309 15.73 -21.40 -7.53
C LYS A 309 15.34 -21.39 -9.00
N GLN A 310 16.06 -20.67 -9.86
CA GLN A 310 15.78 -20.61 -11.29
C GLN A 310 15.91 -22.00 -11.93
N GLU A 311 17.02 -22.69 -11.69
CA GLU A 311 17.25 -24.04 -12.24
C GLU A 311 16.26 -25.06 -11.69
N ALA A 312 15.96 -25.03 -10.39
CA ALA A 312 14.95 -25.90 -9.80
C ALA A 312 13.56 -25.68 -10.44
N MET A 313 13.18 -24.45 -10.75
CA MET A 313 11.92 -24.14 -11.43
C MET A 313 11.91 -24.59 -12.90
N LYS A 314 13.04 -24.52 -13.62
CA LYS A 314 13.16 -25.07 -14.99
C LYS A 314 12.94 -26.58 -15.00
N VAL A 315 13.61 -27.30 -14.10
CA VAL A 315 13.44 -28.75 -13.94
C VAL A 315 12.01 -29.09 -13.54
N ALA A 316 11.43 -28.36 -12.57
CA ALA A 316 10.03 -28.53 -12.19
C ALA A 316 9.09 -28.30 -13.39
N GLY A 317 9.33 -27.27 -14.20
CA GLY A 317 8.58 -26.99 -15.41
C GLY A 317 8.64 -28.14 -16.42
N GLN A 318 9.81 -28.74 -16.64
CA GLN A 318 9.95 -29.92 -17.51
C GLN A 318 9.20 -31.13 -16.96
N VAL A 319 9.31 -31.42 -15.66
CA VAL A 319 8.59 -32.55 -15.03
C VAL A 319 7.07 -32.35 -15.09
N LEU A 320 6.58 -31.16 -14.74
CA LEU A 320 5.16 -30.84 -14.66
C LEU A 320 4.48 -30.72 -16.03
N SER A 321 5.22 -30.34 -17.08
CA SER A 321 4.70 -30.25 -18.46
C SER A 321 4.61 -31.59 -19.19
N HIS A 322 5.26 -32.64 -18.69
CA HIS A 322 5.28 -33.97 -19.31
C HIS A 322 4.50 -34.98 -18.46
N PRO A 323 3.27 -35.38 -18.85
CA PRO A 323 2.42 -36.24 -18.05
C PRO A 323 3.08 -37.56 -17.63
N ALA A 324 3.95 -38.16 -18.45
CA ALA A 324 4.66 -39.37 -18.11
C ALA A 324 5.70 -39.15 -16.99
N LEU A 325 6.51 -38.09 -17.09
CA LEU A 325 7.52 -37.73 -16.10
C LEU A 325 6.87 -37.34 -14.77
N TYR A 326 5.81 -36.52 -14.81
CA TYR A 326 5.04 -36.16 -13.62
C TYR A 326 4.50 -37.40 -12.90
N ARG A 327 3.90 -38.34 -13.64
CA ARG A 327 3.36 -39.59 -13.06
C ARG A 327 4.45 -40.43 -12.40
N ALA A 328 5.60 -40.58 -13.05
CA ALA A 328 6.74 -41.29 -12.48
C ALA A 328 7.24 -40.59 -11.21
N ALA A 329 7.41 -39.26 -11.25
CA ALA A 329 7.90 -38.47 -10.14
C ALA A 329 6.99 -38.55 -8.90
N VAL A 330 5.67 -38.46 -9.07
CA VAL A 330 4.70 -38.56 -7.96
C VAL A 330 4.75 -39.93 -7.29
N LYS A 331 4.82 -41.01 -8.08
CA LYS A 331 4.91 -42.38 -7.54
C LYS A 331 6.20 -42.57 -6.75
N THR A 332 7.33 -42.15 -7.31
CA THR A 332 8.64 -42.23 -6.64
C THR A 332 8.67 -41.38 -5.36
N ALA A 333 8.12 -40.16 -5.40
CA ALA A 333 8.05 -39.28 -4.24
C ALA A 333 7.22 -39.89 -3.10
N GLY A 334 6.07 -40.51 -3.41
CA GLY A 334 5.24 -41.21 -2.42
C GLY A 334 6.00 -42.34 -1.72
N THR A 335 6.69 -43.19 -2.49
CA THR A 335 7.52 -44.26 -1.92
C THR A 335 8.69 -43.71 -1.10
N ALA A 336 9.37 -42.68 -1.59
CA ALA A 336 10.49 -42.05 -0.88
C ALA A 336 10.07 -41.48 0.47
N VAL A 337 8.93 -40.78 0.57
CA VAL A 337 8.42 -40.25 1.85
C VAL A 337 8.08 -41.38 2.84
N SER A 338 7.58 -42.53 2.35
CA SER A 338 7.23 -43.67 3.21
C SER A 338 8.41 -44.51 3.71
N VAL A 339 9.54 -44.53 2.97
CA VAL A 339 10.66 -45.46 3.23
C VAL A 339 11.91 -44.74 3.74
N LEU A 340 12.12 -43.46 3.38
CA LEU A 340 13.34 -42.77 3.76
C LEU A 340 13.36 -42.43 5.26
N PRO A 341 14.51 -42.58 5.94
CA PRO A 341 14.66 -42.19 7.34
C PRO A 341 14.36 -40.71 7.55
N ARG A 342 13.84 -40.36 8.75
CA ARG A 342 13.58 -38.95 9.12
C ARG A 342 14.82 -38.07 8.94
N ALA A 343 16.03 -38.56 9.22
CA ALA A 343 17.27 -37.79 9.04
C ALA A 343 17.54 -37.40 7.57
N VAL A 344 17.07 -38.21 6.61
CA VAL A 344 17.19 -37.92 5.17
C VAL A 344 16.08 -36.97 4.73
N LEU A 345 14.87 -37.14 5.25
CA LEU A 345 13.71 -36.28 4.93
C LEU A 345 13.85 -34.89 5.55
N TYR A 346 14.38 -34.79 6.76
CA TYR A 346 14.51 -33.56 7.54
C TYR A 346 15.99 -33.20 7.67
N ASN A 347 16.55 -32.66 6.59
CA ASN A 347 17.93 -32.20 6.52
C ASN A 347 18.01 -30.69 6.19
N PRO A 348 19.16 -30.03 6.40
CA PRO A 348 19.31 -28.58 6.17
C PRO A 348 18.98 -28.10 4.75
N LEU A 349 19.08 -28.97 3.73
CA LEU A 349 18.74 -28.67 2.35
C LEU A 349 17.22 -28.72 2.11
N ASN A 350 16.46 -29.43 2.96
CA ASN A 350 15.00 -29.43 2.91
C ASN A 350 14.43 -28.23 3.67
N ALA A 351 14.21 -27.13 2.95
CA ALA A 351 13.62 -25.93 3.53
C ALA A 351 12.19 -26.16 4.10
N TRP A 352 11.42 -27.10 3.57
CA TRP A 352 10.08 -27.44 4.07
C TRP A 352 10.15 -28.10 5.45
N GLY A 353 11.05 -29.08 5.58
CA GLY A 353 11.27 -29.86 6.80
C GLY A 353 11.74 -29.06 8.02
N ARG A 354 12.16 -27.79 7.84
CA ARG A 354 12.57 -26.92 8.95
C ARG A 354 11.43 -26.46 9.86
N HIS A 355 10.25 -26.28 9.29
CA HIS A 355 9.10 -25.72 10.02
C HIS A 355 7.80 -26.51 9.80
N ARG A 356 7.83 -27.58 9.00
CA ARG A 356 6.65 -28.37 8.60
C ARG A 356 7.00 -29.84 8.57
N GLU A 357 6.06 -30.67 8.99
CA GLU A 357 6.15 -32.12 8.76
C GLU A 357 5.77 -32.45 7.32
N MET A 358 6.39 -33.51 6.78
CA MET A 358 5.97 -34.12 5.53
C MET A 358 4.65 -34.86 5.78
N PRO A 359 3.65 -34.72 4.89
CA PRO A 359 2.41 -35.48 5.01
C PRO A 359 2.67 -36.97 4.85
N ASP A 360 1.83 -37.79 5.48
CA ASP A 360 1.86 -39.23 5.30
C ASP A 360 1.66 -39.58 3.82
N ALA A 361 2.49 -40.48 3.30
CA ALA A 361 2.37 -40.95 1.94
C ALA A 361 1.07 -41.77 1.79
N PRO A 362 0.14 -41.38 0.90
CA PRO A 362 -1.07 -42.14 0.68
C PRO A 362 -0.74 -43.49 0.01
N LYS A 363 -1.54 -44.53 0.31
CA LYS A 363 -1.35 -45.89 -0.25
C LYS A 363 -1.40 -45.94 -1.78
N GLU A 364 -2.17 -45.03 -2.39
CA GLU A 364 -2.28 -44.89 -3.83
C GLU A 364 -2.44 -43.43 -4.22
N THR A 365 -2.12 -43.09 -5.47
CA THR A 365 -2.33 -41.73 -6.00
C THR A 365 -3.81 -41.51 -6.30
N PHE A 366 -4.29 -40.25 -6.24
CA PHE A 366 -5.67 -39.91 -6.62
C PHE A 366 -6.04 -40.44 -8.00
N ARG A 367 -5.11 -40.40 -8.96
CA ARG A 367 -5.33 -40.90 -10.31
C ARG A 367 -5.50 -42.42 -10.36
N ASP A 368 -4.66 -43.17 -9.65
CA ASP A 368 -4.78 -44.64 -9.62
C ASP A 368 -6.11 -45.05 -8.96
N TRP A 369 -6.47 -44.38 -7.87
CA TRP A 369 -7.79 -44.50 -7.24
C TRP A 369 -8.93 -44.19 -8.23
N TYR A 370 -8.81 -43.09 -8.98
CA TYR A 370 -9.82 -42.66 -9.95
C TYR A 370 -9.97 -43.69 -11.08
N LEU A 371 -8.87 -44.11 -11.70
CA LEU A 371 -8.89 -45.10 -12.78
C LEU A 371 -9.50 -46.43 -12.35
N LYS A 372 -9.16 -46.93 -11.14
CA LYS A 372 -9.74 -48.17 -10.59
C LYS A 372 -11.25 -48.08 -10.40
N ARG A 373 -11.80 -46.88 -10.15
CA ARG A 373 -13.22 -46.64 -9.93
C ARG A 373 -13.98 -46.27 -11.20
N SER A 374 -13.35 -45.59 -12.14
CA SER A 374 -13.93 -45.23 -13.44
C SER A 374 -13.93 -46.39 -14.44
N SER A 375 -13.18 -47.46 -14.17
CA SER A 375 -13.19 -48.71 -14.93
C SER A 375 -14.20 -49.74 -14.42
N LYS A 376 -15.06 -49.35 -13.46
CA LYS A 376 -16.29 -50.04 -13.08
C LYS A 376 -17.47 -49.26 -13.63
#